data_AF-A0A352VGQ1-F1
#
_entry.id   AF-A0A352VGQ1-F1
#
_cell.length_a   1.000
_cell.length_b   1.000
_cell.length_c   1.000
_cell.angle_alpha   90.00
_cell.angle_beta   90.00
_cell.angle_gamma   90.00
#
_symmetry.space_group_name_H-M   'P 1'
#
loop_
_entity.id
_entity.type
_entity.pdbx_description
1 polymer ?
#
loop_
_entity_poly.entity_id
_entity_poly.type
_entity_poly.pdbx_seq_one_letter_code
_entity_poly.pdbx_strand_id
1 'polypeptide(L)'
;GLSNTDFYIPGSILRLELDTSSQINQGMRSEVSSWYWRSSMAYEVNDSRVRVAARYGSGDPLLSGWVLGGEHIAGKPAILEVDIGDGSLVLFGFQPNYRAQTVATWPLLFNAIRK
;
A
#
# COMPACT_ATOMS: atom_id res chain seq x y z
N GLY A 1 7.88 -13.91 -10.75
CA GLY A 1 8.23 -13.17 -9.53
C GLY A 1 9.70 -13.35 -9.24
N LEU A 2 10.27 -12.51 -8.36
CA LEU A 2 11.65 -12.63 -7.89
C LEU A 2 11.82 -13.88 -7.01
N SER A 3 13.04 -14.40 -6.93
CA SER A 3 13.34 -15.52 -6.03
C SER A 3 13.41 -15.04 -4.57
N ASN A 4 13.24 -15.94 -3.60
CA ASN A 4 13.38 -15.58 -2.18
C ASN A 4 14.81 -15.20 -1.76
N THR A 5 15.82 -15.41 -2.63
CA THR A 5 17.18 -14.93 -2.40
C THR A 5 17.40 -13.51 -2.94
N ASP A 6 16.50 -13.02 -3.80
CA ASP A 6 16.57 -11.68 -4.37
C ASP A 6 15.55 -10.73 -3.68
N PHE A 7 14.38 -11.25 -3.31
CA PHE A 7 13.34 -10.49 -2.63
C PHE A 7 12.62 -11.34 -1.59
N TYR A 8 12.69 -10.92 -0.32
CA TYR A 8 12.04 -11.63 0.76
C TYR A 8 11.65 -10.69 1.91
N ILE A 9 10.35 -10.63 2.17
CA ILE A 9 9.78 -9.94 3.33
C ILE A 9 8.91 -10.97 4.04
N PRO A 10 9.43 -11.63 5.09
CA PRO A 10 8.67 -12.65 5.81
C PRO A 10 7.44 -12.02 6.42
N GLY A 11 7.61 -10.84 7.03
CA GLY A 11 6.59 -9.99 7.65
C GLY A 11 7.25 -8.72 8.17
N SER A 12 6.79 -7.54 7.77
CA SER A 12 7.41 -6.28 8.19
C SER A 12 6.43 -5.13 8.21
N ILE A 13 6.75 -4.14 9.04
CA ILE A 13 6.06 -2.86 9.06
C ILE A 13 6.78 -1.94 8.07
N LEU A 14 6.07 -1.53 7.02
CA LEU A 14 6.58 -0.64 6.00
C LEU A 14 5.90 0.73 6.07
N ARG A 15 6.66 1.79 5.80
CA ARG A 15 6.12 3.14 5.58
C ARG A 15 5.31 3.15 4.29
N LEU A 16 4.11 3.71 4.35
CA LEU A 16 3.34 4.16 3.21
C LEU A 16 3.37 5.68 3.16
N GLU A 17 3.56 6.21 1.96
CA GLU A 17 3.39 7.61 1.61
C GLU A 17 2.04 7.77 0.92
N LEU A 18 1.15 8.57 1.51
CA LEU A 18 -0.23 8.77 1.07
C LEU A 18 -0.33 10.02 0.19
N ASP A 19 -1.04 9.90 -0.93
CA ASP A 19 -1.46 11.05 -1.72
C ASP A 19 -2.64 11.75 -1.04
N THR A 20 -2.35 12.87 -0.38
CA THR A 20 -3.35 13.65 0.39
C THR A 20 -4.51 14.20 -0.45
N SER A 21 -4.41 14.18 -1.79
CA SER A 21 -5.51 14.58 -2.67
C SER A 21 -6.51 13.47 -2.99
N SER A 22 -6.24 12.21 -2.59
CA SER A 22 -7.17 11.09 -2.76
C SER A 22 -8.22 11.05 -1.63
N GLN A 23 -9.49 10.80 -1.98
CA GLN A 23 -10.57 10.65 -1.00
C GLN A 23 -10.37 9.43 -0.08
N ILE A 24 -9.62 8.41 -0.54
CA ILE A 24 -9.24 7.25 0.26
C ILE A 24 -8.42 7.66 1.49
N ASN A 25 -7.65 8.74 1.39
CA ASN A 25 -6.74 9.21 2.43
C ASN A 25 -7.32 10.34 3.29
N GLN A 26 -8.62 10.64 3.17
CA GLN A 26 -9.24 11.72 3.94
C GLN A 26 -9.07 11.50 5.45
N GLY A 27 -8.59 12.53 6.16
CA GLY A 27 -8.37 12.50 7.62
C GLY A 27 -7.11 11.76 8.05
N MET A 28 -6.30 11.28 7.11
CA MET A 28 -5.05 10.57 7.38
C MET A 28 -3.85 11.52 7.39
N ARG A 29 -2.78 11.11 8.06
CA ARG A 29 -1.45 11.74 7.92
C ARG A 29 -0.90 11.39 6.53
N SER A 30 0.05 12.20 6.04
CA SER A 30 0.74 11.93 4.76
C SER A 30 1.56 10.64 4.78
N GLU A 31 1.87 10.11 5.97
CA GLU A 31 2.56 8.83 6.14
C GLU A 31 1.87 7.95 7.17
N VAL A 32 1.78 6.66 6.88
CA VAL A 32 1.24 5.64 7.78
C VAL A 32 2.02 4.34 7.70
N SER A 33 1.92 3.53 8.74
CA SER A 33 2.55 2.20 8.78
C SER A 33 1.61 1.14 8.21
N SER A 34 2.14 0.21 7.42
CA SER A 34 1.41 -0.92 6.87
C SER A 34 2.10 -2.24 7.17
N TRP A 35 1.32 -3.32 7.27
CA TRP A 35 1.85 -4.67 7.39
C TRP A 35 2.04 -5.29 6.01
N TYR A 36 3.27 -5.61 5.66
CA TYR A 36 3.62 -6.34 4.44
C TYR A 36 3.96 -7.79 4.78
N TRP A 37 3.31 -8.74 4.11
CA TRP A 37 3.54 -10.18 4.26
C TRP A 37 3.44 -10.89 2.90
N ARG A 38 3.58 -12.22 2.88
CA ARG A 38 3.53 -13.09 1.70
C ARG A 38 2.38 -12.84 0.69
N SER A 39 1.24 -12.30 1.11
CA SER A 39 0.09 -11.98 0.23
C SER A 39 0.04 -10.51 -0.21
N SER A 40 1.02 -9.70 0.20
CA SER A 40 1.15 -8.31 -0.18
C SER A 40 1.78 -8.16 -1.57
N MET A 41 1.46 -7.05 -2.23
CA MET A 41 1.78 -6.74 -3.61
C MET A 41 2.29 -5.29 -3.70
N ALA A 42 3.30 -5.08 -4.53
CA ALA A 42 3.67 -3.77 -5.06
C ALA A 42 3.24 -3.71 -6.52
N TYR A 43 2.48 -2.69 -6.90
CA TYR A 43 1.88 -2.63 -8.23
C TYR A 43 2.74 -1.87 -9.24
N GLU A 44 2.41 -2.06 -10.51
CA GLU A 44 2.83 -1.20 -11.61
C GLU A 44 1.58 -0.69 -12.32
N VAL A 45 1.59 0.59 -12.72
CA VAL A 45 0.44 1.24 -13.35
C VAL A 45 0.86 1.72 -14.73
N ASN A 46 0.19 1.23 -15.76
CA ASN A 46 0.39 1.59 -17.16
C ASN A 46 -0.89 2.19 -17.80
N ASP A 47 -1.95 2.36 -17.03
CA ASP A 47 -3.22 2.94 -17.45
C ASP A 47 -3.43 4.30 -16.76
N SER A 48 -3.60 5.36 -17.54
CA SER A 48 -3.77 6.72 -17.02
C SER A 48 -5.08 6.94 -16.26
N ARG A 49 -6.05 6.03 -16.39
CA ARG A 49 -7.30 6.07 -15.62
C ARG A 49 -7.11 5.63 -14.18
N VAL A 50 -6.05 4.87 -13.90
CA VAL A 50 -5.76 4.37 -12.56
C VAL A 50 -4.98 5.42 -11.79
N ARG A 51 -5.54 5.82 -10.64
CA ARG A 51 -4.91 6.77 -9.72
C ARG A 51 -4.17 6.02 -8.62
N VAL A 52 -2.97 6.47 -8.31
CA VAL A 52 -2.17 5.96 -7.19
C VAL A 52 -2.51 6.76 -5.94
N ALA A 53 -3.22 6.15 -5.00
CA ALA A 53 -3.59 6.80 -3.74
C ALA A 53 -2.48 6.66 -2.68
N ALA A 54 -1.61 5.66 -2.77
CA ALA A 54 -0.47 5.52 -1.87
C ALA A 54 0.67 4.75 -2.51
N ARG A 55 1.89 4.97 -2.01
CA ARG A 55 3.10 4.26 -2.39
C ARG A 55 3.77 3.68 -1.15
N TYR A 56 4.53 2.60 -1.31
CA TYR A 56 5.54 2.26 -0.30
C TYR A 56 6.59 3.37 -0.26
N GLY A 57 7.14 3.61 0.94
CA GLY A 57 8.10 4.67 1.17
C GLY A 57 9.22 4.71 0.12
N SER A 58 9.58 5.90 -0.31
CA SER A 58 10.77 6.12 -1.12
C SER A 58 12.05 5.85 -0.32
N GLY A 59 13.12 5.42 -0.99
CA GLY A 59 14.34 4.98 -0.32
C GLY A 59 14.15 3.66 0.44
N ASP A 60 14.46 3.64 1.72
CA ASP A 60 14.19 2.48 2.59
C ASP A 60 12.76 2.59 3.18
N PRO A 61 11.83 1.70 2.81
CA PRO A 61 10.48 1.69 3.37
C PRO A 61 10.39 0.98 4.73
N LEU A 62 11.45 0.29 5.20
CA LEU A 62 11.40 -0.49 6.43
C LEU A 62 11.28 0.39 7.67
N LEU A 63 10.22 0.16 8.46
CA LEU A 63 10.08 0.75 9.79
C LEU A 63 10.43 -0.27 10.89
N SER A 64 10.11 -1.54 10.68
CA SER A 64 10.44 -2.64 11.59
C SER A 64 10.32 -4.01 10.91
N GLY A 65 11.22 -4.93 11.24
CA GLY A 65 11.24 -6.30 10.69
C GLY A 65 12.45 -6.57 9.81
N TRP A 66 12.23 -7.26 8.69
CA TRP A 66 13.27 -7.71 7.77
C TRP A 66 12.84 -7.52 6.32
N VAL A 67 13.69 -6.88 5.53
CA VAL A 67 13.50 -6.71 4.09
C VAL A 67 14.78 -7.10 3.37
N LEU A 68 14.66 -8.05 2.44
CA LEU A 68 15.64 -8.34 1.41
C LEU A 68 15.08 -7.85 0.07
N GLY A 69 15.86 -7.08 -0.69
CA GLY A 69 15.45 -6.53 -1.99
C GLY A 69 14.49 -5.35 -1.92
N GLY A 70 14.63 -4.48 -0.91
CA GLY A 70 13.72 -3.35 -0.67
C GLY A 70 13.58 -2.38 -1.86
N GLU A 71 14.62 -2.27 -2.68
CA GLU A 71 14.64 -1.51 -3.93
C GLU A 71 13.57 -1.94 -4.94
N HIS A 72 13.08 -3.18 -4.86
CA HIS A 72 12.03 -3.67 -5.74
C HIS A 72 10.63 -3.17 -5.36
N ILE A 73 10.44 -2.69 -4.13
CA ILE A 73 9.16 -2.17 -3.62
C ILE A 73 9.20 -0.68 -3.30
N ALA A 74 10.37 -0.10 -3.05
CA ALA A 74 10.51 1.31 -2.70
C ALA A 74 9.85 2.21 -3.75
N GLY A 75 8.97 3.12 -3.29
CA GLY A 75 8.23 4.04 -4.16
C GLY A 75 7.17 3.40 -5.07
N LYS A 76 7.02 2.06 -5.07
CA LYS A 76 6.00 1.39 -5.87
C LYS A 76 4.60 1.69 -5.32
N PRO A 77 3.58 1.83 -6.19
CA PRO A 77 2.19 1.95 -5.77
C PRO A 77 1.74 0.82 -4.85
N ALA A 78 1.08 1.20 -3.75
CA ALA A 78 0.55 0.32 -2.71
C ALA A 78 -0.97 0.42 -2.55
N ILE A 79 -1.58 1.55 -2.96
CA ILE A 79 -3.04 1.68 -3.07
C ILE A 79 -3.35 2.29 -4.43
N LEU A 80 -4.25 1.62 -5.16
CA LEU A 80 -4.75 2.07 -6.45
C LEU A 80 -6.26 2.30 -6.36
N GLU A 81 -6.76 3.30 -7.08
CA GLU A 81 -8.19 3.52 -7.28
C GLU A 81 -8.49 3.81 -8.76
N VAL A 82 -9.62 3.32 -9.26
CA VAL A 82 -10.12 3.60 -10.60
C VAL A 82 -11.63 3.59 -10.61
N ASP A 83 -12.24 4.51 -11.35
CA ASP A 83 -13.68 4.55 -11.55
C ASP A 83 -14.07 3.64 -12.74
N ILE A 84 -15.07 2.78 -12.55
CA ILE A 84 -15.52 1.80 -13.54
C ILE A 84 -17.05 1.88 -13.65
N GLY A 85 -17.53 2.46 -14.74
CA GLY A 85 -18.96 2.75 -14.91
C GLY A 85 -19.45 3.68 -13.79
N ASP A 86 -20.51 3.27 -13.09
CA ASP A 86 -21.06 4.00 -11.94
C ASP A 86 -20.41 3.60 -10.60
N GLY A 87 -19.41 2.71 -10.62
CA GLY A 87 -18.74 2.19 -9.43
C GLY A 87 -17.27 2.56 -9.36
N SER A 88 -16.60 2.14 -8.29
CA SER A 88 -15.16 2.28 -8.12
C SER A 88 -14.50 0.95 -7.74
N LEU A 89 -13.25 0.79 -8.15
CA LEU A 89 -12.39 -0.31 -7.73
C LEU A 89 -11.21 0.26 -6.95
N VAL A 90 -10.98 -0.27 -5.75
CA VAL A 90 -9.82 0.06 -4.91
C VAL A 90 -9.01 -1.20 -4.67
N LEU A 91 -7.70 -1.15 -4.95
CA LEU A 91 -6.77 -2.24 -4.70
C LEU A 91 -5.80 -1.86 -3.60
N PHE A 92 -5.71 -2.69 -2.57
CA PHE A 92 -4.72 -2.59 -1.51
C PHE A 92 -3.61 -3.63 -1.74
N GLY A 93 -2.37 -3.16 -1.85
CA GLY A 93 -1.18 -3.98 -1.93
C GLY A 93 -0.78 -4.60 -0.60
N PHE A 94 -1.48 -4.29 0.48
CA PHE A 94 -1.30 -4.85 1.81
C PHE A 94 -2.66 -5.24 2.38
N GLN A 95 -2.67 -5.91 3.53
CA GLN A 95 -3.93 -6.27 4.20
C GLN A 95 -4.31 -5.17 5.19
N PRO A 96 -5.22 -4.24 4.86
CA PRO A 96 -5.55 -3.11 5.73
C PRO A 96 -6.27 -3.54 7.01
N ASN A 97 -6.79 -4.77 7.05
CA ASN A 97 -7.56 -5.39 8.13
C ASN A 97 -6.86 -6.63 8.74
N TYR A 98 -5.53 -6.77 8.58
CA TYR A 98 -4.83 -7.93 9.13
C TYR A 98 -4.96 -8.02 10.66
N ARG A 99 -5.19 -9.24 11.16
CA ARG A 99 -5.44 -9.50 12.59
C ARG A 99 -4.22 -9.07 13.42
N ALA A 100 -4.49 -8.40 14.54
CA ALA A 100 -3.49 -7.96 15.53
C ALA A 100 -2.44 -6.95 15.00
N GLN A 101 -2.75 -6.24 13.91
CA GLN A 101 -1.95 -5.11 13.44
C GLN A 101 -2.62 -3.77 13.80
N THR A 102 -1.82 -2.71 13.74
CA THR A 102 -2.26 -1.35 14.08
C THR A 102 -3.47 -0.93 13.26
N VAL A 103 -4.50 -0.41 13.92
CA VAL A 103 -5.75 0.09 13.31
C VAL A 103 -5.56 1.38 12.48
N ALA A 104 -4.32 1.85 12.31
CA ALA A 104 -3.99 3.05 11.55
C ALA A 104 -4.38 2.94 10.08
N THR A 105 -4.48 1.73 9.51
CA THR A 105 -4.92 1.53 8.12
C THR A 105 -6.43 1.35 7.97
N TRP A 106 -7.19 1.25 9.07
CA TRP A 106 -8.65 1.07 9.00
C TRP A 106 -9.38 2.24 8.38
N PRO A 107 -9.03 3.52 8.65
CA PRO A 107 -9.70 4.62 7.98
C PRO A 107 -9.55 4.56 6.46
N LEU A 108 -8.42 4.07 5.92
CA LEU A 108 -8.24 3.87 4.47
C LEU A 108 -9.28 2.89 3.91
N LEU A 109 -9.50 1.77 4.62
CA LEU A 109 -10.48 0.76 4.24
C LEU A 109 -11.92 1.31 4.31
N PHE A 110 -12.27 2.02 5.38
CA PHE A 110 -13.61 2.59 5.51
C PHE A 110 -13.86 3.73 4.52
N ASN A 111 -12.86 4.55 4.22
CA ASN A 111 -12.94 5.57 3.19
C ASN A 111 -13.17 4.94 1.81
N ALA A 112 -12.51 3.81 1.51
CA ALA A 112 -12.72 3.06 0.27
C ALA A 112 -14.14 2.48 0.16
N ILE A 113 -14.76 2.03 1.26
CA ILE A 113 -16.13 1.50 1.27
C ILE A 113 -17.18 2.62 1.08
N ARG A 114 -16.90 3.82 1.59
CA ARG A 114 -17.82 4.96 1.53
C ARG A 114 -17.84 5.64 0.16
N LYS A 115 -16.75 5.52 -0.62
CA LYS A 115 -16.60 6.15 -1.93
C LYS A 115 -17.65 5.61 -2.90
#